data_AF-A0A2E9KW90-F1
#
_entry.id   AF-A0A2E9KW90-F1
#
_cell.length_a   1.000
_cell.length_b   1.000
_cell.length_c   1.000
_cell.angle_alpha   90.00
_cell.angle_beta   90.00
_cell.angle_gamma   90.00
#
_symmetry.space_group_name_H-M   'P 1'
#
loop_
_entity.id
_entity.type
_entity.pdbx_description
1 polymer ?
#
loop_
_entity_poly.entity_id
_entity_poly.type
_entity_poly.pdbx_seq_one_letter_code
_entity_poly.pdbx_strand_id
1 'polypeptide(L)' 'MTLVKKTDCFEAFGCRVSIKDQKILIFCKDFHNPDLVSVNIVKYLTWEGFVSGATSYEIEVIKEKN' A
#
# COMPACT_ATOMS: atom_id res chain seq x y z
N MET A 1 -5.52 -19.57 -16.28
CA MET A 1 -6.06 -19.09 -14.99
C MET A 1 -4.91 -19.03 -14.01
N THR A 2 -4.10 -17.97 -14.09
CA THR A 2 -2.89 -17.86 -13.27
C THR A 2 -3.29 -17.28 -11.94
N LEU A 3 -3.37 -18.16 -10.95
CA LEU A 3 -3.62 -17.85 -9.55
C LEU A 3 -2.39 -17.10 -9.02
N VAL A 4 -2.36 -15.77 -9.19
CA VAL A 4 -1.29 -14.94 -8.64
C VAL A 4 -1.56 -14.75 -7.16
N LYS A 5 -1.10 -15.71 -6.34
CA LYS A 5 -0.79 -15.47 -4.92
C LYS A 5 0.52 -14.68 -4.88
N LYS A 6 0.50 -13.39 -5.23
CA LYS A 6 1.60 -12.49 -4.91
C LYS A 6 1.14 -11.61 -3.76
N THR A 7 1.76 -11.82 -2.61
CA THR A 7 1.96 -10.74 -1.65
C THR A 7 2.93 -9.78 -2.35
N ASP A 8 2.39 -8.80 -3.08
CA ASP A 8 3.21 -7.80 -3.76
C ASP A 8 3.73 -6.82 -2.71
N CYS A 9 5.03 -6.94 -2.41
CA CYS A 9 5.78 -6.00 -1.60
C CYS A 9 6.67 -5.16 -2.53
N PHE A 10 6.54 -3.84 -2.50
CA PHE A 10 7.32 -2.93 -3.32
C PHE A 10 7.52 -1.58 -2.60
N GLU A 11 8.42 -0.74 -3.09
CA GLU A 11 8.67 0.58 -2.51
C GLU A 11 8.00 1.67 -3.36
N ALA A 12 7.24 2.56 -2.72
CA ALA A 12 6.61 3.72 -3.33
C ALA A 12 6.68 4.91 -2.38
N PHE A 13 7.02 6.08 -2.91
CA PHE A 13 7.11 7.34 -2.13
C PHE A 13 8.02 7.24 -0.88
N GLY A 14 9.08 6.43 -0.93
CA GLY A 14 9.99 6.22 0.20
C GLY A 14 9.42 5.34 1.32
N CYS A 15 8.32 4.65 1.04
CA CYS A 15 7.67 3.69 1.94
C CYS A 15 7.59 2.32 1.29
N ARG A 16 7.69 1.27 2.09
CA ARG A 16 7.46 -0.10 1.65
C ARG A 16 5.97 -0.41 1.76
N VAL A 17 5.35 -0.79 0.66
CA VAL A 17 3.94 -1.17 0.57
C VAL A 17 3.86 -2.67 0.45
N SER A 18 2.95 -3.28 1.20
CA SER A 18 2.63 -4.70 1.12
C SER A 18 1.12 -4.88 1.04
N ILE A 19 0.65 -5.59 0.01
CA ILE A 19 -0.77 -5.90 -0.15
C ILE A 19 -1.01 -7.37 0.22
N LYS A 20 -1.86 -7.62 1.21
CA LYS A 20 -2.18 -8.97 1.69
C LYS A 20 -3.63 -9.05 2.12
N ASP A 21 -4.39 -10.02 1.60
CA ASP A 21 -5.76 -10.33 2.05
C ASP A 21 -6.69 -9.09 2.12
N GLN A 22 -6.65 -8.23 1.09
CA GLN A 22 -7.38 -6.94 1.02
C GLN A 22 -6.94 -5.87 2.05
N LYS A 23 -5.78 -6.05 2.67
CA LYS A 23 -5.12 -5.05 3.51
C LYS A 23 -3.90 -4.49 2.80
N ILE A 24 -3.76 -3.17 2.81
CA ILE A 24 -2.60 -2.43 2.32
C ILE A 24 -1.80 -1.98 3.55
N LEU A 25 -0.64 -2.59 3.74
CA LEU A 25 0.31 -2.24 4.79
C LEU A 25 1.33 -1.27 4.21
N ILE A 26 1.46 -0.09 4.80
CA ILE A 26 2.40 0.94 4.38
C ILE A 26 3.41 1.13 5.51
N PHE A 27 4.64 0.68 5.28
CA PHE A 27 5.76 0.83 6.19
C PHE A 27 6.60 2.03 5.77
N CYS A 28 6.60 3.07 6.58
CA CYS A 28 7.38 4.29 6.33
C CYS A 28 8.30 4.56 7.52
N LYS A 29 9.58 4.88 7.27
CA LYS A 29 10.52 5.26 8.34
C LYS A 29 10.18 6.63 8.92
N ASP A 30 9.83 7.58 8.06
CA ASP A 30 9.41 8.90 8.49
C ASP A 30 8.33 9.45 7.54
N PHE A 31 7.18 9.82 8.10
CA PHE A 31 6.09 10.47 7.39
C PHE A 31 5.57 11.62 8.23
N HIS A 32 5.47 12.79 7.61
CA HIS A 32 4.89 13.97 8.26
C HIS A 32 3.37 13.85 8.43
N ASN A 33 2.69 13.15 7.52
CA ASN A 33 1.24 13.02 7.54
C ASN A 33 0.80 11.64 6.98
N PRO A 34 0.31 10.70 7.83
CA PRO A 34 -0.07 9.36 7.40
C PRO A 34 -1.23 9.35 6.41
N ASP A 35 -2.21 10.25 6.55
CA ASP A 35 -3.34 10.33 5.63
C ASP A 35 -2.90 10.67 4.21
N LEU A 36 -1.98 11.63 4.09
CA LEU A 36 -1.47 12.05 2.79
C LEU A 36 -0.70 10.91 2.10
N VAL A 37 0.11 10.18 2.85
CA VAL A 37 0.84 9.01 2.35
C VAL A 37 -0.14 7.92 1.90
N SER A 38 -1.13 7.61 2.72
CA SER A 38 -2.19 6.64 2.43
C SER A 38 -2.87 6.95 1.09
N VAL A 39 -3.32 8.20 0.91
CA VAL A 39 -4.03 8.64 -0.30
C VAL A 39 -3.12 8.56 -1.53
N ASN A 40 -1.87 9.00 -1.44
CA ASN A 40 -0.94 8.96 -2.57
C ASN A 40 -0.61 7.52 -2.99
N ILE A 41 -0.38 6.63 -2.02
CA ILE A 41 -0.08 5.23 -2.29
C ILE A 41 -1.30 4.52 -2.89
N VAL A 42 -2.50 4.74 -2.35
CA VAL A 42 -3.73 4.16 -2.91
C VAL A 42 -3.99 4.66 -4.33
N LYS A 43 -3.78 5.95 -4.60
CA LYS A 43 -3.88 6.49 -5.97
C LYS A 43 -2.89 5.81 -6.91
N TYR A 44 -1.64 5.66 -6.48
CA TYR A 44 -0.61 4.97 -7.26
C TYR A 44 -0.98 3.51 -7.55
N LEU A 45 -1.40 2.78 -6.51
CA LEU A 45 -1.87 1.40 -6.61
C LEU A 45 -3.03 1.25 -7.59
N THR A 46 -3.95 2.21 -7.60
CA THR A 46 -5.12 2.22 -8.49
C THR A 46 -4.71 2.48 -9.93
N TRP A 47 -3.77 3.41 -10.14
CA TRP A 47 -3.27 3.76 -11.47
C TRP A 47 -2.47 2.63 -12.12
N GLU A 48 -1.61 1.97 -11.34
CA GLU A 48 -0.84 0.80 -11.80
C GLU A 48 -1.71 -0.47 -11.98
N GLY A 49 -2.94 -0.46 -11.47
CA GLY A 49 -3.87 -1.59 -11.55
C GLY A 49 -3.61 -2.69 -10.50
N PHE A 50 -2.85 -2.41 -9.44
CA PHE A 50 -2.68 -3.32 -8.30
C PHE A 50 -3.95 -3.43 -7.45
N VAL A 51 -4.70 -2.34 -7.33
CA VAL A 51 -5.97 -2.30 -6.59
C VAL A 51 -7.06 -1.70 -7.46
N SER A 52 -8.28 -2.22 -7.34
CA SER A 52 -9.45 -1.64 -8.01
C SER A 52 -10.09 -0.61 -7.11
N GLY A 53 -10.39 0.59 -7.65
CA GLY A 53 -11.13 1.62 -6.91
C GLY A 53 -12.54 1.21 -6.47
N ALA A 54 -13.05 0.07 -6.95
CA ALA A 54 -14.33 -0.52 -6.53
C ALA A 54 -14.22 -1.44 -5.29
N THR A 55 -13.00 -1.75 -4.83
CA THR A 55 -12.75 -2.67 -3.72
C THR A 55 -12.29 -1.90 -2.49
N SER A 56 -12.95 -2.10 -1.35
CA SER A 56 -12.54 -1.49 -0.08
C SER A 56 -11.34 -2.24 0.48
N TYR A 57 -10.20 -1.56 0.57
CA TYR A 57 -9.01 -2.09 1.24
C TYR A 57 -8.87 -1.46 2.62
N GLU A 58 -8.48 -2.26 3.60
CA GLU A 58 -8.04 -1.72 4.88
C GLU A 58 -6.63 -1.16 4.74
N ILE A 59 -6.41 0.10 5.09
CA ILE A 59 -5.12 0.76 4.97
C ILE A 59 -4.52 0.91 6.37
N GLU A 60 -3.32 0.37 6.57
CA GLU A 60 -2.59 0.47 7.83
C GLU A 60 -1.21 1.06 7.58
N VAL A 61 -0.98 2.26 8.12
CA VAL A 61 0.31 2.94 8.03
C VAL A 61 1.11 2.67 9.30
N ILE A 62 2.23 1.96 9.17
CA ILE A 62 3.10 1.54 10.26
C ILE A 62 4.38 2.37 10.20
N LYS A 63 4.66 3.10 11.29
CA LYS A 63 5.96 3.77 11.44
C LYS A 63 7.01 2.74 11.84
N GLU A 64 7.94 2.44 10.94
CA GLU A 64 9.10 1.61 11.27
C GLU A 64 9.98 2.39 12.26
N LYS A 65 10.16 1.84 13.47
CA LYS A 65 11.22 2.30 14.39
C LYS A 65 12.52 1.66 13.93
N ASN A 66 13.53 2.51 13.73
CA ASN A 66 14.90 2.09 13.42
C ASN A 66 15.50 1.26 14.56
#